data_AF-A0A533VWH5-F1
#
_entry.id   AF-A0A533VWH5-F1
#
_cell.length_a   1.000
_cell.length_b   1.000
_cell.length_c   1.000
_cell.angle_alpha   90.00
_cell.angle_beta   90.00
_cell.angle_gamma   90.00
#
_symmetry.space_group_name_H-M   'P 1'
#
loop_
_entity.id
_entity.type
_entity.pdbx_description
1 polymer ?
#
loop_
_entity_poly.entity_id
_entity_poly.type
_entity_poly.pdbx_seq_one_letter_code
_entity_poly.pdbx_strand_id
1 'polypeptide(L)'
;MASDTKFFVKVFPAQKPKKVPKAVTEALKGVASAKAMGRMKKESVECPVVKHEVGFLVCFACPSFIRRVSGEVHCAGGDGPPREWLIG
;
A
#
# COMPACT_ATOMS: atom_id res chain seq x y z
N MET A 1 -11.87 -14.03 -14.19
CA MET A 1 -11.44 -14.69 -12.94
C MET A 1 -11.73 -13.72 -11.80
N ALA A 2 -12.57 -14.11 -10.85
CA ALA A 2 -12.97 -13.25 -9.75
C ALA A 2 -11.74 -12.89 -8.91
N SER A 3 -11.50 -11.61 -8.69
CA SER A 3 -10.47 -11.13 -7.77
C SER A 3 -10.98 -11.39 -6.35
N ASP A 4 -10.92 -12.64 -5.91
CA ASP A 4 -11.35 -13.04 -4.57
C ASP A 4 -10.53 -12.25 -3.54
N THR A 5 -11.20 -11.30 -2.90
CA THR A 5 -10.60 -10.50 -1.83
C THR A 5 -10.39 -11.44 -0.65
N LYS A 6 -9.12 -11.73 -0.35
CA LYS A 6 -8.75 -12.67 0.71
C LYS A 6 -8.59 -11.97 2.05
N PHE A 7 -8.18 -10.71 2.02
CA PHE A 7 -7.98 -9.89 3.22
C PHE A 7 -8.57 -8.49 3.05
N PHE A 8 -9.17 -8.00 4.12
CA PHE A 8 -9.62 -6.61 4.27
C PHE A 8 -8.67 -5.92 5.25
N VAL A 9 -7.96 -4.91 4.77
CA VAL A 9 -6.90 -4.25 5.53
C VAL A 9 -7.30 -2.80 5.80
N LYS A 10 -7.40 -2.41 7.06
CA LYS A 10 -7.75 -1.04 7.44
C LYS A 10 -6.60 -0.07 7.15
N VAL A 11 -6.94 1.07 6.55
CA VAL A 11 -6.03 2.19 6.36
C VAL A 11 -6.16 3.12 7.56
N PHE A 12 -5.03 3.43 8.18
CA PHE A 12 -4.96 4.38 9.28
C PHE A 12 -3.91 5.46 9.01
N PRO A 13 -4.08 6.67 9.56
CA PRO A 13 -3.07 7.71 9.46
C PRO A 13 -1.82 7.29 10.25
N ALA A 14 -0.68 7.27 9.58
CA ALA A 14 0.61 7.05 10.19
C ALA A 14 1.07 8.31 10.91
N GLN A 15 1.56 8.18 12.15
CA GLN A 15 2.10 9.31 12.90
C GLN A 15 3.35 9.93 12.25
N LYS A 16 4.10 9.14 11.45
CA LYS A 16 5.29 9.60 10.73
C LYS A 16 5.23 9.16 9.27
N PRO A 17 5.61 10.03 8.32
CA PRO A 17 5.71 9.64 6.92
C PRO A 17 6.77 8.55 6.79
N LYS A 18 6.35 7.33 6.41
CA LYS A 18 7.28 6.23 6.12
C LYS A 18 8.13 6.61 4.91
N LYS A 19 9.42 6.24 4.95
CA LYS A 19 10.26 6.33 3.74
C LYS A 19 9.67 5.43 2.67
N VAL A 20 9.34 6.02 1.54
CA VAL A 20 8.85 5.31 0.36
C VAL A 20 10.00 5.23 -0.63
N PRO A 21 10.38 4.02 -1.09
CA PRO A 21 11.46 3.88 -2.07
C PRO A 21 11.08 4.56 -3.39
N LYS A 22 12.10 4.97 -4.15
CA LYS A 22 11.87 5.58 -5.47
C LYS A 22 11.07 4.67 -6.39
N ALA A 23 11.34 3.35 -6.39
CA ALA A 23 10.60 2.37 -7.20
C ALA A 23 9.07 2.47 -7.04
N VAL A 24 8.58 2.50 -5.79
CA VAL A 24 7.14 2.69 -5.51
C VAL A 24 6.65 4.06 -5.99
N THR A 25 7.43 5.10 -5.74
CA THR A 25 7.05 6.45 -6.18
C THR A 25 6.95 6.53 -7.70
N GLU A 26 7.83 5.85 -8.44
CA GLU A 26 7.83 5.79 -9.90
C GLU A 26 6.69 4.93 -10.46
N ALA A 27 6.40 3.79 -9.84
CA ALA A 27 5.24 2.97 -10.20
C ALA A 27 3.91 3.75 -10.08
N LEU A 28 3.87 4.74 -9.18
CA LEU A 28 2.70 5.57 -8.93
C LEU A 28 2.72 6.90 -9.69
N LYS A 29 3.83 7.26 -10.36
CA LYS A 29 3.88 8.42 -11.25
C LYS A 29 2.92 8.19 -12.42
N GLY A 30 1.92 9.04 -12.55
CA GLY A 30 0.88 8.94 -13.59
C GLY A 30 -0.39 8.19 -13.16
N VAL A 31 -0.32 7.37 -12.11
CA VAL A 31 -1.50 6.73 -11.49
C VAL A 31 -2.16 7.67 -10.48
N ALA A 32 -1.36 8.39 -9.69
CA ALA A 32 -1.83 9.34 -8.69
C ALA A 32 -1.06 10.67 -8.75
N SER A 33 -1.76 11.79 -8.60
CA SER A 33 -1.14 13.11 -8.56
C SER A 33 -0.18 13.27 -7.38
N ALA A 34 0.86 14.09 -7.52
CA ALA A 34 1.84 14.35 -6.45
C ALA A 34 1.18 14.77 -5.12
N LYS A 35 0.10 15.55 -5.19
CA LYS A 35 -0.70 15.96 -4.02
C LYS A 35 -1.38 14.77 -3.32
N ALA A 36 -1.91 13.82 -4.08
CA ALA A 36 -2.53 12.61 -3.54
C ALA A 36 -1.46 11.72 -2.90
N MET A 37 -0.33 11.52 -3.58
CA MET A 37 0.81 10.77 -3.02
C MET A 37 1.31 11.39 -1.71
N GLY A 38 1.38 12.73 -1.61
CA GLY A 38 1.77 13.41 -0.37
C GLY A 38 0.84 13.15 0.81
N ARG A 39 -0.47 13.00 0.56
CA ARG A 39 -1.46 12.61 1.59
C ARG A 39 -1.31 11.13 1.97
N MET A 40 -1.18 10.27 0.96
CA MET A 40 -1.02 8.83 1.10
C MET A 40 0.28 8.41 1.79
N LYS A 41 1.35 9.22 1.71
CA LYS A 41 2.58 9.02 2.50
C LYS A 41 2.36 9.05 4.01
N LYS A 42 1.28 9.71 4.45
CA LYS A 42 0.88 9.79 5.86
C LYS A 42 -0.15 8.73 6.23
N GLU A 43 -0.43 7.77 5.35
CA GLU A 43 -1.31 6.64 5.60
C GLU A 43 -0.46 5.36 5.70
N SER A 44 -0.87 4.43 6.54
CA SER A 44 -0.26 3.11 6.69
C SER A 44 -1.32 2.04 6.84
N VAL A 45 -0.91 0.82 6.58
CA VAL A 45 -1.74 -0.39 6.65
C VAL A 45 -0.94 -1.51 7.31
N GLU A 46 -1.62 -2.37 8.04
CA GLU A 46 -1.02 -3.60 8.56
C GLU A 46 -1.11 -4.68 7.49
N CYS A 47 0.01 -4.96 6.82
CA CYS A 47 -0.02 -5.93 5.73
C CYS A 47 -0.16 -7.36 6.30
N PRO A 48 -1.21 -8.12 5.94
CA PRO A 48 -1.42 -9.46 6.45
C PRO A 48 -0.41 -10.47 5.90
N VAL A 49 0.22 -10.17 4.76
CA VAL A 49 1.21 -11.05 4.11
C VAL A 49 2.56 -10.96 4.82
N VAL A 50 3.07 -9.74 5.02
CA VAL A 50 4.38 -9.53 5.68
C VAL A 50 4.27 -9.35 7.20
N LYS A 51 3.04 -9.35 7.74
CA LYS A 51 2.72 -9.19 9.17
C LYS A 51 3.43 -8.00 9.82
N HIS A 52 3.52 -6.90 9.07
CA HIS A 52 4.21 -5.69 9.48
C HIS A 52 3.48 -4.46 8.98
N GLU A 53 3.66 -3.33 9.67
CA GLU A 53 3.14 -2.03 9.23
C GLU A 53 3.90 -1.55 7.99
N VAL A 54 3.15 -1.32 6.90
CA VAL A 54 3.67 -0.81 5.64
C VAL A 54 2.98 0.51 5.29
N GLY A 55 3.69 1.40 4.62
CA GLY A 55 3.09 2.64 4.12
C GLY A 55 1.99 2.33 3.09
N PHE A 56 0.90 3.11 3.09
CA PHE A 56 -0.21 2.88 2.17
C PHE A 56 0.23 2.94 0.71
N LEU A 57 1.16 3.84 0.34
CA LEU A 57 1.72 3.88 -1.02
C LEU A 57 2.42 2.58 -1.43
N VAL A 58 3.11 1.91 -0.50
CA VAL A 58 3.75 0.61 -0.77
C VAL A 58 2.68 -0.45 -1.00
N CYS A 59 1.60 -0.44 -0.21
CA CYS A 59 0.47 -1.32 -0.42
C CYS A 59 -0.27 -1.01 -1.73
N PHE A 60 -0.41 0.26 -2.10
CA PHE A 60 -1.09 0.68 -3.33
C PHE A 60 -0.35 0.24 -4.60
N ALA A 61 0.99 0.18 -4.55
CA ALA A 61 1.83 -0.35 -5.63
C ALA A 61 2.01 -1.89 -5.58
N CYS A 62 1.42 -2.58 -4.61
CA CYS A 62 1.58 -4.01 -4.42
C CYS A 62 0.77 -4.81 -5.46
N PRO A 63 1.29 -5.92 -6.03
CA PRO A 63 0.53 -6.75 -6.96
C PRO A 63 -0.72 -7.40 -6.32
N SER A 64 -0.71 -7.61 -5.00
CA SER A 64 -1.88 -8.13 -4.28
C SER A 64 -2.95 -7.07 -4.00
N PHE A 65 -2.72 -5.79 -4.33
CA PHE A 65 -3.71 -4.74 -4.16
C PHE A 65 -4.83 -4.88 -5.18
N ILE A 66 -6.07 -4.94 -4.72
CA ILE A 66 -7.25 -5.00 -5.61
C ILE A 66 -7.87 -3.62 -5.72
N ARG A 67 -8.30 -3.05 -4.58
CA ARG A 67 -8.95 -1.73 -4.50
C ARG A 67 -9.03 -1.22 -3.08
N ARG A 68 -9.31 0.07 -2.91
CA ARG A 68 -9.67 0.70 -1.64
C ARG A 68 -11.15 1.09 -1.65
N VAL A 69 -11.92 0.67 -0.65
CA VAL A 69 -13.34 1.01 -0.46
C VAL A 69 -13.52 1.50 0.97
N SER A 70 -14.09 2.70 1.15
CA SER A 70 -14.44 3.26 2.48
C SER A 70 -13.32 3.24 3.54
N GLY A 71 -12.05 3.34 3.14
CA GLY A 71 -10.91 3.30 4.09
C GLY A 71 -10.35 1.91 4.36
N GLU A 72 -10.84 0.88 3.66
CA GLU A 72 -10.33 -0.48 3.71
C GLU A 72 -9.75 -0.88 2.36
N VAL A 73 -8.61 -1.56 2.39
CA VAL A 73 -7.93 -2.13 1.23
C VAL A 73 -8.32 -3.59 1.10
N HIS A 74 -8.81 -3.93 -0.08
CA HIS A 74 -9.06 -5.28 -0.51
C HIS A 74 -7.76 -5.86 -1.06
N CYS A 75 -7.27 -6.92 -0.44
CA CYS A 75 -6.01 -7.56 -0.77
C CYS A 75 -6.26 -9.01 -1.20
N ALA A 76 -5.65 -9.42 -2.32
CA ALA A 76 -5.70 -10.78 -2.84
C ALA A 76 -4.85 -11.75 -2.00
N GLY A 77 -3.86 -11.24 -1.27
CA GLY A 77 -3.02 -12.05 -0.39
C GLY A 77 -2.14 -13.07 -1.10
N GLY A 78 -1.77 -12.81 -2.35
CA GLY A 78 -0.80 -13.60 -3.11
C GLY A 78 0.62 -13.21 -2.72
N ASP A 79 1.24 -12.35 -3.52
CA ASP A 79 2.56 -11.80 -3.24
C ASP A 79 2.49 -10.46 -2.49
N GLY A 80 3.30 -10.35 -1.44
CA GLY A 80 3.48 -9.09 -0.71
C GLY A 80 4.37 -8.11 -1.47
N PRO A 81 4.49 -6.85 -0.99
CA PRO A 81 5.47 -5.94 -1.53
C PRO A 81 6.89 -6.51 -1.32
N PRO A 82 7.82 -6.27 -2.27
CA PRO A 82 9.23 -6.65 -2.14
C PRO A 82 9.81 -6.19 -0.80
N ARG A 83 10.58 -7.05 -0.14
CA ARG A 83 11.20 -6.74 1.17
C ARG A 83 12.07 -5.48 1.12
N GLU A 84 12.72 -5.22 0.00
CA GLU A 84 13.47 -3.98 -0.26
C GLU A 84 12.65 -2.70 -0.09
N TRP A 85 11.32 -2.75 -0.26
CA TRP A 85 10.44 -1.57 -0.08
C TRP A 85 10.01 -1.35 1.37
N LEU A 86 10.27 -2.33 2.25
CA LEU A 86 9.99 -2.25 3.68
C LEU A 86 11.16 -1.66 4.47
N ILE A 87 12.37 -1.74 3.91
CA ILE A 87 13.64 -1.35 4.54
C ILE A 87 14.10 -0.04 3.89
N GLY A 88 13.35 1.05 4.12
CA GLY A 88 13.72 2.39 3.64
C GLY A 88 14.62 3.15 4.60
#